data_AF-A0A1G6B6P9-F1
#
_entry.id   AF-A0A1G6B6P9-F1
#
_cell.length_a   1.000
_cell.length_b   1.000
_cell.length_c   1.000
_cell.angle_alpha   90.00
_cell.angle_beta   90.00
_cell.angle_gamma   90.00
#
_symmetry.space_group_name_H-M   'P 1'
#
loop_
_entity.id
_entity.type
_entity.pdbx_description
1 polymer ?
#
loop_
_entity_poly.entity_id
_entity_poly.type
_entity_poly.pdbx_seq_one_letter_code
_entity_poly.pdbx_strand_id
1 'polypeptide(L)'
;MKDEKQKLVPDEDYEYERSLAEQARERQRALEEAERRAEEERAAREKEERKKRDQRIAQERIELMKLKNGVIEESETIKEEHEAPKELHGKEKIVNFWYHNKIWILFAAFIIGVVTFILVDEFTRVRPDMTVMMIANNGLAFRQDELQTFFEKYCDDLNGDGQVKVSVMMMPLDPNSKDYQTQSGYQAKFLAQIQLPNDIMVITDSNMESDFITLFKNDLSKDFPGNKYIDERGLSLNFKFLAEELKFENMPYDVHLSMRTPITTMSGSLEEMQKSYDSAFIVFERIVNDLTKRAAELNDPGLDTPPASPPKNLTNSGTDTSKTDTTSSK
;
A
#
# COMPACT_ATOMS: atom_id res chain seq x y z
N MET A 1 -56.55 38.20 -54.90
CA MET A 1 -56.88 37.92 -56.31
C MET A 1 -55.60 37.89 -57.12
N LYS A 2 -55.63 37.14 -58.21
CA LYS A 2 -54.54 36.63 -59.05
C LYS A 2 -53.70 37.69 -59.80
N ASP A 3 -52.52 37.22 -60.20
CA ASP A 3 -51.62 37.61 -61.29
C ASP A 3 -52.16 38.50 -62.43
N GLU A 4 -51.31 39.38 -62.96
CA GLU A 4 -50.81 39.23 -64.35
C GLU A 4 -49.59 40.12 -64.66
N LYS A 5 -48.56 39.50 -65.27
CA LYS A 5 -47.37 40.11 -65.88
C LYS A 5 -47.61 40.36 -67.38
N GLN A 6 -46.93 41.36 -67.96
CA GLN A 6 -46.40 41.35 -69.35
C GLN A 6 -45.35 42.48 -69.47
N LYS A 7 -44.06 42.19 -69.65
CA LYS A 7 -43.26 41.75 -70.83
C LYS A 7 -42.54 42.95 -71.50
N LEU A 8 -41.21 42.96 -71.47
CA LEU A 8 -40.32 43.89 -72.18
C LEU A 8 -38.93 43.24 -72.36
N VAL A 9 -38.59 42.68 -73.53
CA VAL A 9 -37.21 42.67 -74.10
C VAL A 9 -37.30 42.48 -75.65
N PRO A 10 -36.56 43.21 -76.51
CA PRO A 10 -36.57 43.11 -77.99
C PRO A 10 -35.69 41.98 -78.58
N ASP A 11 -35.98 41.54 -79.81
CA ASP A 11 -35.48 40.29 -80.43
C ASP A 11 -33.99 40.27 -80.90
N GLU A 12 -33.32 41.41 -81.13
CA GLU A 12 -31.92 41.43 -81.58
C GLU A 12 -30.91 41.08 -80.48
N ASP A 13 -31.25 41.31 -79.20
CA ASP A 13 -30.42 40.91 -78.05
C ASP A 13 -30.44 39.37 -77.83
N TYR A 14 -31.53 38.71 -78.23
CA TYR A 14 -31.71 37.27 -78.01
C TYR A 14 -30.81 36.40 -78.89
N GLU A 15 -30.59 36.78 -80.16
CA GLU A 15 -29.70 36.02 -81.06
C GLU A 15 -28.22 36.21 -80.71
N TYR A 16 -27.82 37.40 -80.25
CA TYR A 16 -26.46 37.66 -79.77
C TYR A 16 -26.16 36.84 -78.50
N GLU A 17 -27.06 36.84 -77.52
CA GLU A 17 -26.93 36.03 -76.30
C GLU A 17 -26.90 34.52 -76.59
N ARG A 18 -27.70 34.05 -77.57
CA ARG A 18 -27.70 32.66 -78.00
C ARG A 18 -26.37 32.25 -78.64
N SER A 19 -25.78 33.10 -79.48
CA SER A 19 -24.47 32.86 -80.11
C SER A 19 -23.33 32.84 -79.09
N LEU A 20 -23.37 33.73 -78.09
CA LEU A 20 -22.42 33.73 -76.97
C LEU A 20 -22.53 32.45 -76.13
N ALA A 21 -23.76 31.98 -75.89
CA ALA A 21 -24.01 30.75 -75.14
C ALA A 21 -23.57 29.49 -75.90
N GLU A 22 -23.75 29.43 -77.22
CA GLU A 22 -23.23 28.34 -78.06
C GLU A 22 -21.70 28.34 -78.08
N GLN A 23 -21.07 29.51 -78.27
CA GLN A 23 -19.62 29.62 -78.24
C GLN A 23 -19.02 29.31 -76.85
N ALA A 24 -19.72 29.66 -75.76
CA ALA A 24 -19.34 29.30 -74.40
C ALA A 24 -19.44 27.78 -74.17
N ARG A 25 -20.48 27.12 -74.69
CA ARG A 25 -20.64 25.66 -74.64
C ARG A 25 -19.56 24.93 -75.44
N GLU A 26 -19.19 25.44 -76.61
CA GLU A 26 -18.10 24.87 -77.41
C GLU A 26 -16.74 25.03 -76.72
N ARG A 27 -16.44 26.20 -76.14
CA ARG A 27 -15.22 26.38 -75.33
C ARG A 27 -15.20 25.46 -74.11
N GLN A 28 -16.34 25.26 -73.43
CA GLN A 28 -16.45 24.32 -72.33
C GLN A 28 -16.14 22.89 -72.78
N ARG A 29 -16.72 22.42 -73.89
CA ARG A 29 -16.43 21.08 -74.43
C ARG A 29 -14.98 20.93 -74.85
N ALA A 30 -14.39 21.95 -75.47
CA ALA A 30 -12.98 21.94 -75.87
C ALA A 30 -12.04 21.92 -74.66
N LEU A 31 -12.37 22.64 -73.58
CA LEU A 31 -11.64 22.61 -72.32
C LEU A 31 -11.76 21.23 -71.64
N GLU A 32 -12.95 20.66 -71.59
CA GLU A 32 -13.19 19.33 -70.99
C GLU A 32 -12.46 18.22 -71.78
N GLU A 33 -12.42 18.30 -73.11
CA GLU A 33 -11.65 17.36 -73.94
C GLU A 33 -10.13 17.55 -73.79
N ALA A 34 -9.66 18.79 -73.63
CA ALA A 34 -8.26 19.08 -73.36
C ALA A 34 -7.83 18.59 -71.96
N GLU A 35 -8.68 18.74 -70.94
CA GLU A 35 -8.44 18.20 -69.60
C GLU A 35 -8.40 16.67 -69.60
N ARG A 36 -9.35 16.00 -70.28
CA ARG A 36 -9.33 14.54 -70.43
C ARG A 36 -8.06 14.03 -71.10
N ARG A 37 -7.62 14.68 -72.20
CA ARG A 37 -6.36 14.29 -72.87
C ARG A 37 -5.14 14.51 -71.97
N ALA A 38 -5.11 15.61 -71.21
CA ALA A 38 -4.03 15.88 -70.26
C ALA A 38 -4.00 14.88 -69.10
N GLU A 39 -5.16 14.42 -68.62
CA GLU A 39 -5.27 13.41 -67.58
C GLU A 39 -4.86 12.03 -68.09
N GLU A 40 -5.29 11.63 -69.29
CA GLU A 40 -4.87 10.39 -69.96
C GLU A 40 -3.34 10.37 -70.18
N GLU A 41 -2.73 11.48 -70.59
CA GLU A 41 -1.28 11.58 -70.78
C GLU A 41 -0.49 11.50 -69.46
N ARG A 42 -1.01 12.09 -68.37
CA ARG A 42 -0.42 11.95 -67.02
C ARG A 42 -0.53 10.51 -66.52
N ALA A 43 -1.69 9.87 -66.70
CA ALA A 43 -1.89 8.48 -66.31
C ALA A 43 -1.01 7.51 -67.13
N ALA A 44 -0.76 7.81 -68.40
CA ALA A 44 0.16 7.05 -69.24
C ALA A 44 1.62 7.19 -68.75
N ARG A 45 2.07 8.42 -68.48
CA ARG A 45 3.41 8.68 -67.91
C ARG A 45 3.62 7.99 -66.57
N GLU A 46 2.64 8.07 -65.66
CA GLU A 46 2.74 7.42 -64.36
C GLU A 46 2.82 5.88 -64.48
N LYS A 47 2.07 5.29 -65.42
CA LYS A 47 2.17 3.84 -65.71
C LYS A 47 3.54 3.45 -66.27
N GLU A 48 4.13 4.26 -67.13
CA GLU A 48 5.49 4.01 -67.64
C GLU A 48 6.55 4.14 -66.54
N GLU A 49 6.44 5.15 -65.67
CA GLU A 49 7.35 5.32 -64.54
C GLU A 49 7.24 4.18 -63.53
N ARG A 50 6.01 3.73 -63.22
CA ARG A 50 5.78 2.54 -62.40
C ARG A 50 6.41 1.29 -63.02
N LYS A 51 6.23 1.06 -64.33
CA LYS A 51 6.88 -0.07 -65.03
C LYS A 51 8.41 0.02 -64.96
N LYS A 52 9.00 1.19 -65.17
CA LYS A 52 10.47 1.39 -65.05
C LYS A 52 10.96 1.20 -63.62
N ARG A 53 10.18 1.60 -62.61
CA ARG A 53 10.49 1.36 -61.19
C ARG A 53 10.43 -0.13 -60.85
N ASP A 54 9.39 -0.82 -61.30
CA ASP A 54 9.22 -2.25 -61.04
C ASP A 54 10.30 -3.08 -61.74
N GLN A 55 10.72 -2.69 -62.95
CA GLN A 55 11.86 -3.30 -63.64
C GLN A 55 13.18 -3.08 -62.87
N ARG A 56 13.43 -1.87 -62.35
CA ARG A 56 14.61 -1.60 -61.51
C ARG A 56 14.61 -2.44 -60.23
N ILE A 57 13.49 -2.50 -59.52
CA ILE A 57 13.36 -3.33 -58.31
C ILE A 57 13.56 -4.81 -58.63
N ALA A 58 13.05 -5.30 -59.76
CA ALA A 58 13.26 -6.69 -60.17
C ALA A 58 14.73 -6.98 -60.49
N GLN A 59 15.44 -6.06 -61.15
CA GLN A 59 16.88 -6.18 -61.40
C GLN A 59 17.69 -6.15 -60.09
N GLU A 60 17.43 -5.19 -59.20
CA GLU A 60 18.07 -5.10 -57.88
C GLU A 60 17.85 -6.39 -57.07
N ARG A 61 16.65 -6.98 -57.12
CA ARG A 61 16.38 -8.28 -56.47
C ARG A 61 17.15 -9.43 -57.09
N ILE A 62 17.25 -9.48 -58.41
CA ILE A 62 18.02 -10.53 -59.11
C ILE A 62 19.51 -10.39 -58.78
N GLU A 63 20.04 -9.17 -58.74
CA GLU A 63 21.42 -8.91 -58.34
C GLU A 63 21.69 -9.29 -56.89
N LEU A 64 20.80 -8.92 -55.95
CA LEU A 64 20.87 -9.34 -54.55
C LEU A 64 20.84 -10.87 -54.40
N MET A 65 20.00 -11.56 -55.18
CA MET A 65 19.97 -13.03 -55.17
C MET A 65 21.24 -13.64 -55.77
N LYS A 66 21.81 -13.05 -56.82
CA LYS A 66 23.08 -13.50 -57.41
C LYS A 66 24.27 -13.25 -56.47
N LEU A 67 24.29 -12.13 -55.75
CA LEU A 67 25.26 -11.81 -54.70
C LEU A 67 25.14 -12.81 -53.54
N LYS A 68 23.91 -13.06 -53.04
CA LYS A 68 23.65 -14.03 -51.97
C LYS A 68 24.03 -15.46 -52.35
N ASN A 69 23.84 -15.85 -53.60
CA ASN A 69 24.18 -17.19 -54.11
C ASN A 69 25.63 -17.31 -54.61
N GLY A 70 26.45 -16.26 -54.50
CA GLY A 70 27.88 -16.28 -54.85
C GLY A 70 28.19 -16.42 -56.34
N VAL A 71 27.26 -16.02 -57.23
CA VAL A 71 27.44 -16.10 -58.70
C VAL A 71 28.16 -14.85 -59.25
N ILE A 72 28.24 -13.78 -58.47
CA ILE A 72 28.98 -12.55 -58.76
C ILE A 72 29.71 -12.17 -57.47
N GLU A 73 30.99 -11.79 -57.55
CA GLU A 73 31.79 -11.41 -56.37
C GLU A 73 31.47 -9.98 -55.88
N GLU A 74 31.14 -9.02 -56.77
CA GLU A 74 30.84 -7.63 -56.40
C GLU A 74 29.77 -6.97 -57.32
N SER A 75 28.90 -6.12 -56.75
CA SER A 75 28.02 -5.22 -57.52
C SER A 75 28.73 -3.88 -57.72
N GLU A 76 28.84 -3.37 -58.95
CA GLU A 76 29.47 -2.06 -59.24
C GLU A 76 28.76 -0.87 -58.56
N THR A 77 27.54 -1.06 -58.05
CA THR A 77 26.74 0.01 -57.41
C THR A 77 26.77 -0.06 -55.87
N ILE A 78 27.17 -1.20 -55.29
CA ILE A 78 27.21 -1.41 -53.84
C ILE A 78 28.57 -2.02 -53.49
N LYS A 79 29.53 -1.15 -53.16
CA LYS A 79 30.81 -1.57 -52.56
C LYS A 79 30.58 -1.82 -51.07
N GLU A 80 30.47 -3.07 -50.67
CA GLU A 80 30.54 -3.46 -49.25
C GLU A 80 32.01 -3.56 -48.84
N GLU A 81 32.59 -2.42 -48.48
CA GLU A 81 33.91 -2.36 -47.87
C GLU A 81 33.79 -2.84 -46.42
N HIS A 82 33.99 -4.14 -46.17
CA HIS A 82 34.16 -4.65 -44.81
C HIS A 82 35.52 -4.19 -44.30
N GLU A 83 35.56 -3.02 -43.66
CA GLU A 83 36.72 -2.61 -42.86
C GLU A 83 36.98 -3.69 -41.80
N ALA A 84 38.16 -4.32 -41.87
CA ALA A 84 38.61 -5.29 -40.88
C ALA A 84 38.54 -4.67 -39.48
N PRO A 85 38.18 -5.44 -38.43
CA PRO A 85 37.96 -4.90 -37.09
C PRO A 85 39.24 -4.23 -36.59
N LYS A 86 39.23 -2.89 -36.55
CA LYS A 86 40.33 -2.08 -36.06
C LYS A 86 40.65 -2.50 -34.63
N GLU A 87 41.87 -2.98 -34.39
CA GLU A 87 42.33 -3.32 -33.04
C GLU A 87 42.42 -2.04 -32.20
N LEU A 88 41.36 -1.75 -31.44
CA LEU A 88 41.29 -0.58 -30.56
C LEU A 88 42.38 -0.70 -29.49
N HIS A 89 43.23 0.30 -29.31
CA HIS A 89 44.30 0.27 -28.29
C HIS A 89 44.08 1.36 -27.22
N GLY A 90 44.27 1.01 -25.95
CA GLY A 90 44.25 1.96 -24.82
C GLY A 90 42.91 2.67 -24.59
N LYS A 91 42.91 4.02 -24.66
CA LYS A 91 41.77 4.88 -24.32
C LYS A 91 40.57 4.68 -25.25
N GLU A 92 40.79 4.26 -26.49
CA GLU A 92 39.72 3.98 -27.47
C GLU A 92 38.85 2.78 -27.06
N LYS A 93 39.41 1.76 -26.37
CA LYS A 93 38.61 0.65 -25.81
C LYS A 93 37.65 1.12 -24.72
N ILE A 94 38.09 2.07 -23.90
CA ILE A 94 37.26 2.62 -22.81
C ILE A 94 36.10 3.42 -23.42
N VAL A 95 36.37 4.28 -24.39
CA VAL A 95 35.32 5.05 -25.07
C VAL A 95 34.32 4.13 -25.77
N ASN A 96 34.81 3.09 -26.46
CA ASN A 96 33.94 2.10 -27.11
C ASN A 96 33.10 1.30 -26.10
N PHE A 97 33.69 0.93 -24.96
CA PHE A 97 32.99 0.26 -23.86
C PHE A 97 31.86 1.13 -23.30
N TRP A 98 32.12 2.41 -23.03
CA TRP A 98 31.07 3.34 -22.58
C TRP A 98 30.02 3.57 -23.67
N TYR A 99 30.40 3.66 -24.94
CA TYR A 99 29.46 3.88 -26.04
C TYR A 99 28.44 2.74 -26.19
N HIS A 100 28.89 1.48 -26.09
CA HIS A 100 28.02 0.31 -26.20
C HIS A 100 27.33 -0.07 -24.89
N ASN A 101 27.98 0.14 -23.74
CA ASN A 101 27.44 -0.28 -22.45
C ASN A 101 26.74 0.83 -21.67
N LYS A 102 26.64 2.08 -22.16
CA LYS A 102 25.99 3.20 -21.45
C LYS A 102 24.61 2.88 -20.87
N ILE A 103 23.78 2.13 -21.60
CA ILE A 103 22.44 1.74 -21.14
C ILE A 103 22.54 0.70 -20.01
N TRP A 104 23.43 -0.29 -20.15
CA TRP A 104 23.68 -1.29 -19.12
C TRP A 104 24.32 -0.69 -17.86
N ILE A 105 25.23 0.28 -18.02
CA ILE A 105 25.85 1.02 -16.92
C ILE A 105 24.79 1.88 -16.21
N LEU A 106 23.92 2.57 -16.96
CA LEU A 106 22.83 3.35 -16.37
C LEU A 106 21.85 2.44 -15.60
N PHE A 107 21.52 1.28 -16.17
CA PHE A 107 20.65 0.30 -15.51
C PHE A 107 21.29 -0.29 -14.25
N ALA A 108 22.57 -0.66 -14.31
CA ALA A 108 23.33 -1.14 -13.15
C ALA A 108 23.42 -0.05 -12.06
N ALA A 109 23.70 1.20 -12.43
CA ALA A 109 23.71 2.33 -11.51
C ALA A 109 22.34 2.58 -10.88
N PHE A 110 21.26 2.43 -11.65
CA PHE A 110 19.90 2.52 -11.12
C PHE A 110 19.61 1.41 -10.11
N ILE A 111 19.93 0.14 -10.41
CA ILE A 111 19.77 -0.97 -9.46
C ILE A 111 20.58 -0.73 -8.20
N ILE A 112 21.85 -0.31 -8.32
CA ILE A 112 22.68 0.03 -7.16
C ILE A 112 22.00 1.15 -6.35
N GLY A 113 21.49 2.19 -7.00
CA GLY A 113 20.75 3.26 -6.32
C GLY A 113 19.52 2.76 -5.56
N VAL A 114 18.73 1.87 -6.15
CA VAL A 114 17.57 1.26 -5.48
C VAL A 114 17.99 0.39 -4.30
N VAL A 115 19.02 -0.44 -4.46
CA VAL A 115 19.54 -1.29 -3.37
C VAL A 115 20.10 -0.43 -2.25
N THR A 116 20.88 0.60 -2.56
CA THR A 116 21.37 1.56 -1.56
C THR A 116 20.21 2.27 -0.86
N PHE A 117 19.18 2.69 -1.59
CA PHE A 117 17.99 3.30 -0.99
C PHE A 117 17.28 2.34 -0.02
N ILE A 118 17.06 1.08 -0.42
CA ILE A 118 16.45 0.06 0.45
C ILE A 118 17.30 -0.19 1.69
N LEU A 119 18.63 -0.28 1.55
CA LEU A 119 19.52 -0.46 2.69
C LEU A 119 19.49 0.74 3.64
N VAL A 120 19.53 1.97 3.11
CA VAL A 120 19.43 3.18 3.93
C VAL A 120 18.08 3.24 4.64
N ASP A 121 16.99 2.95 3.94
CA ASP A 121 15.65 2.88 4.53
C ASP A 121 15.61 1.84 5.66
N GLU A 122 16.15 0.64 5.44
CA GLU A 122 16.20 -0.42 6.44
C GLU A 122 17.07 -0.06 7.67
N PHE A 123 18.20 0.63 7.49
CA PHE A 123 19.07 1.08 8.59
C PHE A 123 18.53 2.30 9.33
N THR A 124 17.65 3.09 8.72
CA THR A 124 17.07 4.30 9.33
C THR A 124 15.69 4.06 9.93
N ARG A 125 15.05 2.91 9.66
CA ARG A 125 13.80 2.49 10.29
C ARG A 125 14.03 2.21 11.77
N VAL A 126 13.48 3.07 12.62
CA VAL A 126 13.35 2.83 14.06
C VAL A 126 12.42 1.65 14.27
N ARG A 127 12.95 0.56 14.84
CA ARG A 127 12.13 -0.59 15.25
C ARG A 127 11.87 -0.48 16.74
N PRO A 128 10.64 -0.66 17.21
CA PRO A 128 10.42 -0.67 18.64
C PRO A 128 11.13 -1.88 19.27
N ASP A 129 11.83 -1.66 20.38
CA ASP A 129 12.39 -2.72 21.22
C ASP A 129 11.33 -3.65 21.76
N MET A 130 10.13 -3.09 21.96
CA MET A 130 9.02 -3.79 22.57
C MET A 130 7.70 -3.24 22.06
N THR A 131 6.74 -4.13 21.86
CA THR A 131 5.36 -3.76 21.52
C THR A 131 4.43 -4.22 22.63
N VAL A 132 3.65 -3.28 23.17
CA VAL A 132 2.63 -3.52 24.19
C VAL A 132 1.26 -3.45 23.54
N MET A 133 0.46 -4.51 23.65
CA MET A 133 -0.91 -4.49 23.15
C MET A 133 -1.81 -3.73 24.12
N MET A 134 -2.70 -2.89 23.61
CA MET A 134 -3.69 -2.18 24.41
C MET A 134 -5.08 -2.61 23.96
N ILE A 135 -5.71 -3.52 24.73
CA ILE A 135 -7.05 -4.05 24.45
C ILE A 135 -8.13 -3.44 25.34
N ALA A 136 -7.77 -2.73 26.41
CA ALA A 136 -8.74 -2.07 27.28
C ALA A 136 -9.53 -0.97 26.55
N ASN A 137 -10.83 -0.91 26.80
CA ASN A 137 -11.74 0.08 26.21
C ASN A 137 -12.19 1.09 27.27
N ASN A 138 -11.26 1.96 27.67
CA ASN A 138 -11.43 2.86 28.82
C ASN A 138 -10.90 4.28 28.57
N GLY A 139 -10.69 4.66 27.31
CA GLY A 139 -10.16 5.99 26.95
C GLY A 139 -8.64 6.15 27.07
N LEU A 140 -7.93 5.18 27.68
CA LEU A 140 -6.47 5.19 27.75
C LEU A 140 -5.82 5.08 26.34
N ALA A 141 -6.58 4.66 25.33
CA ALA A 141 -6.19 4.73 23.92
C ALA A 141 -5.81 6.14 23.44
N PHE A 142 -6.36 7.20 24.06
CA PHE A 142 -6.01 8.59 23.74
C PHE A 142 -4.71 9.07 24.40
N ARG A 143 -4.06 8.21 25.19
CA ARG A 143 -2.81 8.47 25.92
C ARG A 143 -1.65 7.62 25.40
N GLN A 144 -1.65 7.36 24.09
CA GLN A 144 -0.66 6.49 23.45
C GLN A 144 0.77 6.99 23.69
N ASP A 145 1.02 8.29 23.46
CA ASP A 145 2.35 8.86 23.57
C ASP A 145 2.85 8.85 25.02
N GLU A 146 1.97 9.14 25.98
CA GLU A 146 2.28 9.04 27.41
C GLU A 146 2.58 7.60 27.83
N LEU A 147 1.80 6.61 27.34
CA LEU A 147 2.06 5.20 27.61
C LEU A 147 3.39 4.73 27.01
N GLN A 148 3.69 5.10 25.76
CA GLN A 148 4.98 4.77 25.14
C GLN A 148 6.14 5.35 25.97
N THR A 149 6.05 6.63 26.33
CA THR A 149 7.05 7.29 27.18
C THR A 149 7.17 6.63 28.55
N PHE A 150 6.06 6.16 29.12
CA PHE A 150 6.06 5.42 30.38
C PHE A 150 6.84 4.09 30.24
N PHE A 151 6.54 3.26 29.25
CA PHE A 151 7.21 1.98 29.05
C PHE A 151 8.68 2.12 28.65
N GLU A 152 9.03 3.16 27.88
CA GLU A 152 10.41 3.47 27.47
C GLU A 152 11.34 3.68 28.68
N LYS A 153 10.83 4.10 29.84
CA LYS A 153 11.64 4.26 31.07
C LYS A 153 12.17 2.94 31.64
N TYR A 154 11.52 1.84 31.32
CA TYR A 154 11.82 0.51 31.89
C TYR A 154 12.49 -0.42 30.89
N CYS A 155 12.45 -0.07 29.60
CA CYS A 155 13.02 -0.85 28.50
C CYS A 155 14.50 -0.48 28.30
N ASP A 156 15.31 -1.46 27.95
CA ASP A 156 16.67 -1.24 27.44
C ASP A 156 16.64 -1.27 25.91
N ASP A 157 17.75 -0.92 25.27
CA ASP A 157 17.95 -1.16 23.83
C ASP A 157 18.06 -2.67 23.58
N LEU A 158 16.96 -3.29 23.19
CA LEU A 158 16.84 -4.73 22.96
C LEU A 158 17.21 -5.10 21.52
N ASN A 159 17.09 -4.15 20.58
CA ASN A 159 17.31 -4.39 19.17
C ASN A 159 18.75 -4.02 18.69
N GLY A 160 19.52 -3.31 19.52
CA GLY A 160 20.89 -2.90 19.29
C GLY A 160 21.05 -1.71 18.34
N ASP A 161 20.00 -0.91 18.12
CA ASP A 161 20.00 0.25 17.23
C ASP A 161 20.44 1.57 17.92
N GLY A 162 20.72 1.51 19.24
CA GLY A 162 21.16 2.63 20.05
C GLY A 162 20.03 3.57 20.49
N GLN A 163 18.77 3.26 20.19
CA GLN A 163 17.59 3.99 20.63
C GLN A 163 16.66 3.06 21.43
N VAL A 164 16.08 3.59 22.50
CA VAL A 164 15.02 2.87 23.23
C VAL A 164 13.69 3.38 22.74
N LYS A 165 12.91 2.51 22.08
CA LYS A 165 11.58 2.86 21.57
C LYS A 165 10.58 1.77 21.90
N VAL A 166 9.46 2.16 22.53
CA VAL A 166 8.33 1.25 22.78
C VAL A 166 7.15 1.64 21.90
N SER A 167 6.52 0.65 21.28
CA SER A 167 5.26 0.83 20.54
C SER A 167 4.09 0.34 21.39
N VAL A 168 3.04 1.14 21.50
CA VAL A 168 1.77 0.70 22.11
C VAL A 168 0.76 0.51 20.98
N MET A 169 0.37 -0.74 20.75
CA MET A 169 -0.54 -1.12 19.68
C MET A 169 -1.99 -1.04 20.17
N MET A 170 -2.66 0.06 19.79
CA MET A 170 -4.06 0.28 20.13
C MET A 170 -4.98 -0.65 19.34
N MET A 171 -5.81 -1.40 20.08
CA MET A 171 -6.86 -2.29 19.58
C MET A 171 -7.94 -2.51 20.66
N PRO A 172 -8.59 -1.45 21.16
CA PRO A 172 -9.54 -1.56 22.26
C PRO A 172 -10.72 -2.47 21.88
N LEU A 173 -10.89 -3.56 22.62
CA LEU A 173 -11.93 -4.55 22.38
C LEU A 173 -13.15 -4.22 23.22
N ASP A 174 -14.30 -4.11 22.56
CA ASP A 174 -15.59 -3.86 23.19
C ASP A 174 -16.65 -4.79 22.59
N PRO A 175 -17.01 -5.88 23.29
CA PRO A 175 -18.03 -6.80 22.81
C PRO A 175 -19.44 -6.17 22.74
N ASN A 176 -19.65 -5.01 23.36
CA ASN A 176 -20.94 -4.31 23.40
C ASN A 176 -20.99 -3.10 22.45
N SER A 177 -19.91 -2.81 21.72
CA SER A 177 -19.89 -1.67 20.81
C SER A 177 -20.90 -1.86 19.67
N LYS A 178 -21.57 -0.76 19.33
CA LYS A 178 -22.46 -0.70 18.16
C LYS A 178 -21.70 -0.51 16.85
N ASP A 179 -20.42 -0.16 16.92
CA ASP A 179 -19.54 -0.03 15.76
C ASP A 179 -18.90 -1.39 15.44
N TYR A 180 -19.69 -2.25 14.77
CA TYR A 180 -19.25 -3.58 14.38
C TYR A 180 -18.06 -3.56 13.41
N GLN A 181 -17.96 -2.55 12.55
CA GLN A 181 -16.88 -2.47 11.56
C GLN A 181 -15.53 -2.23 12.24
N THR A 182 -15.47 -1.24 13.14
CA THR A 182 -14.24 -0.94 13.89
C THR A 182 -13.87 -2.09 14.82
N GLN A 183 -14.84 -2.68 15.53
CA GLN A 183 -14.56 -3.81 16.43
C GLN A 183 -14.09 -5.06 15.70
N SER A 184 -14.66 -5.39 14.54
CA SER A 184 -14.18 -6.51 13.72
C SER A 184 -12.73 -6.32 13.30
N GLY A 185 -12.35 -5.08 12.97
CA GLY A 185 -10.96 -4.73 12.65
C GLY A 185 -10.02 -4.90 13.84
N TYR A 186 -10.41 -4.43 15.03
CA TYR A 186 -9.61 -4.61 16.25
C TYR A 186 -9.50 -6.07 16.68
N GLN A 187 -10.60 -6.83 16.60
CA GLN A 187 -10.58 -8.26 16.91
C GLN A 187 -9.68 -9.03 15.94
N ALA A 188 -9.77 -8.76 14.63
CA ALA A 188 -8.88 -9.38 13.64
C ALA A 188 -7.40 -9.06 13.90
N LYS A 189 -7.10 -7.81 14.27
CA LYS A 189 -5.74 -7.36 14.62
C LYS A 189 -5.22 -8.05 15.89
N PHE A 190 -6.05 -8.14 16.93
CA PHE A 190 -5.72 -8.86 18.17
C PHE A 190 -5.46 -10.34 17.89
N LEU A 191 -6.36 -11.00 17.16
CA LEU A 191 -6.22 -12.40 16.79
C LEU A 191 -4.96 -12.66 15.95
N ALA A 192 -4.59 -11.74 15.05
CA ALA A 192 -3.32 -11.85 14.32
C ALA A 192 -2.12 -11.74 15.27
N GLN A 193 -2.17 -10.82 16.23
CA GLN A 193 -1.06 -10.55 17.13
C GLN A 193 -0.82 -11.68 18.15
N ILE A 194 -1.87 -12.33 18.64
CA ILE A 194 -1.73 -13.50 19.52
C ILE A 194 -1.18 -14.74 18.79
N GLN A 195 -1.15 -14.75 17.45
CA GLN A 195 -0.47 -15.80 16.67
C GLN A 195 1.03 -15.51 16.48
N LEU A 196 1.49 -14.31 16.81
CA LEU A 196 2.90 -13.94 16.77
C LEU A 196 3.57 -14.22 18.13
N PRO A 197 4.84 -14.66 18.12
CA PRO A 197 5.57 -14.98 19.35
C PRO A 197 6.07 -13.75 20.14
N ASN A 198 6.00 -12.54 19.57
CA ASN A 198 6.77 -11.38 20.06
C ASN A 198 6.03 -10.51 21.09
N ASP A 199 4.73 -10.28 20.93
CA ASP A 199 3.99 -9.29 21.73
C ASP A 199 3.45 -9.93 23.01
N ILE A 200 4.22 -9.85 24.10
CA ILE A 200 3.91 -10.56 25.35
C ILE A 200 3.08 -9.72 26.33
N MET A 201 3.35 -8.41 26.44
CA MET A 201 2.67 -7.54 27.39
C MET A 201 1.39 -6.96 26.81
N VAL A 202 0.33 -6.98 27.63
CA VAL A 202 -1.02 -6.57 27.22
C VAL A 202 -1.68 -5.76 28.32
N ILE A 203 -2.18 -4.57 27.99
CA ILE A 203 -3.00 -3.77 28.90
C ILE A 203 -4.46 -4.16 28.71
N THR A 204 -5.08 -4.57 29.81
CA THR A 204 -6.43 -5.13 29.88
C THR A 204 -7.29 -4.36 30.87
N ASP A 205 -8.61 -4.54 30.78
CA ASP A 205 -9.58 -4.01 31.73
C ASP A 205 -10.60 -5.12 32.09
N SER A 206 -11.61 -4.78 32.89
CA SER A 206 -12.65 -5.74 33.27
C SER A 206 -13.64 -6.10 32.16
N ASN A 207 -13.61 -5.42 31.02
CA ASN A 207 -14.50 -5.70 29.87
C ASN A 207 -13.97 -6.80 28.96
N MET A 208 -12.74 -7.24 29.21
CA MET A 208 -12.11 -8.33 28.49
C MET A 208 -12.95 -9.62 28.55
N GLU A 209 -13.14 -10.23 27.38
CA GLU A 209 -13.86 -11.50 27.24
C GLU A 209 -13.14 -12.64 27.97
N SER A 210 -13.90 -13.51 28.63
CA SER A 210 -13.37 -14.61 29.44
C SER A 210 -12.44 -15.54 28.67
N ASP A 211 -12.73 -15.77 27.39
CA ASP A 211 -11.96 -16.68 26.55
C ASP A 211 -10.53 -16.17 26.34
N PHE A 212 -10.35 -14.86 26.27
CA PHE A 212 -9.03 -14.26 26.15
C PHE A 212 -8.25 -14.29 27.47
N ILE A 213 -8.92 -14.36 28.63
CA ILE A 213 -8.24 -14.37 29.95
C ILE A 213 -7.33 -15.60 30.06
N THR A 214 -7.74 -16.72 29.44
CA THR A 214 -6.96 -17.96 29.41
C THR A 214 -5.63 -17.85 28.65
N LEU A 215 -5.47 -16.83 27.81
CA LEU A 215 -4.24 -16.56 27.06
C LEU A 215 -3.17 -15.89 27.93
N PHE A 216 -3.56 -15.37 29.10
CA PHE A 216 -2.68 -14.65 30.01
C PHE A 216 -2.25 -15.51 31.19
N LYS A 217 -1.09 -15.17 31.73
CA LYS A 217 -0.50 -15.84 32.88
C LYS A 217 -1.28 -15.45 34.13
N ASN A 218 -1.91 -16.44 34.74
CA ASN A 218 -2.76 -16.27 35.92
C ASN A 218 -2.04 -16.53 37.26
N ASP A 219 -0.76 -16.87 37.22
CA ASP A 219 0.03 -17.25 38.39
C ASP A 219 1.25 -16.35 38.65
N LEU A 220 1.20 -15.10 38.16
CA LEU A 220 2.20 -14.07 38.45
C LEU A 220 2.38 -13.80 39.95
N SER A 221 1.37 -14.07 40.78
CA SER A 221 1.50 -13.99 42.25
C SER A 221 2.53 -14.97 42.83
N LYS A 222 2.93 -16.03 42.09
CA LYS A 222 4.04 -16.92 42.49
C LYS A 222 5.40 -16.27 42.26
N ASP A 223 5.52 -15.48 41.19
CA ASP A 223 6.73 -14.76 40.84
C ASP A 223 6.92 -13.54 41.76
N PHE A 224 5.82 -12.93 42.21
CA PHE A 224 5.79 -11.77 43.11
C PHE A 224 5.02 -12.03 44.42
N PRO A 225 5.53 -12.91 45.31
CA PRO A 225 4.79 -13.35 46.48
C PRO A 225 4.53 -12.19 47.46
N GLY A 226 3.26 -12.05 47.87
CA GLY A 226 2.83 -11.04 48.84
C GLY A 226 2.64 -9.63 48.26
N ASN A 227 2.83 -9.45 46.96
CA ASN A 227 2.56 -8.18 46.30
C ASN A 227 1.05 -7.97 46.11
N LYS A 228 0.45 -7.05 46.88
CA LYS A 228 -0.99 -6.74 46.85
C LYS A 228 -1.50 -6.15 45.52
N TYR A 229 -0.60 -5.72 44.64
CA TYR A 229 -0.94 -5.16 43.33
C TYR A 229 -0.89 -6.21 42.20
N ILE A 230 -0.50 -7.45 42.50
CA ILE A 230 -0.47 -8.57 41.54
C ILE A 230 -1.63 -9.53 41.85
N ASP A 231 -2.48 -9.76 40.86
CA ASP A 231 -3.58 -10.73 40.93
C ASP A 231 -3.58 -11.68 39.70
N GLU A 232 -4.66 -12.44 39.53
CA GLU A 232 -4.83 -13.40 38.43
C GLU A 232 -4.87 -12.74 37.05
N ARG A 233 -5.12 -11.43 36.95
CA ARG A 233 -5.12 -10.67 35.70
C ARG A 233 -3.75 -10.04 35.42
N GLY A 234 -2.92 -9.88 36.44
CA GLY A 234 -1.57 -9.35 36.33
C GLY A 234 -1.32 -8.20 37.30
N LEU A 235 -0.54 -7.22 36.88
CA LEU A 235 -0.28 -6.02 37.68
C LEU A 235 -1.44 -5.04 37.56
N SER A 236 -2.17 -4.82 38.65
CA SER A 236 -3.14 -3.75 38.76
C SER A 236 -2.44 -2.40 38.60
N LEU A 237 -2.88 -1.61 37.61
CA LEU A 237 -2.41 -0.24 37.37
C LEU A 237 -3.20 0.80 38.18
N ASN A 238 -3.81 0.36 39.27
CA ASN A 238 -4.60 1.18 40.18
C ASN A 238 -3.72 2.06 41.07
N PHE A 239 -3.04 3.04 40.46
CA PHE A 239 -2.15 3.99 41.11
C PHE A 239 -2.53 5.42 40.73
N LYS A 240 -2.78 6.27 41.73
CA LYS A 240 -3.13 7.68 41.49
C LYS A 240 -1.98 8.44 40.84
N PHE A 241 -0.74 8.23 41.32
CA PHE A 241 0.43 8.88 40.70
C PHE A 241 0.63 8.47 39.23
N LEU A 242 0.26 7.25 38.85
CA LEU A 242 0.37 6.78 37.46
C LEU A 242 -0.66 7.46 36.58
N ALA A 243 -1.91 7.58 37.06
CA ALA A 243 -2.95 8.33 36.35
C ALA A 243 -2.55 9.79 36.11
N GLU A 244 -1.91 10.44 37.09
CA GLU A 244 -1.35 11.78 36.94
C GLU A 244 -0.21 11.83 35.91
N GLU A 245 0.72 10.86 35.96
CA GLU A 245 1.84 10.74 35.02
C GLU A 245 1.36 10.53 33.58
N LEU A 246 0.30 9.75 33.39
CA LEU A 246 -0.36 9.50 32.10
C LEU A 246 -1.34 10.62 31.68
N LYS A 247 -1.46 11.68 32.49
CA LYS A 247 -2.41 12.79 32.28
C LYS A 247 -3.84 12.30 32.08
N PHE A 248 -4.24 11.27 32.83
CA PHE A 248 -5.54 10.66 32.76
C PHE A 248 -6.21 10.61 34.13
N GLU A 249 -6.71 11.76 34.58
CA GLU A 249 -7.32 11.95 35.91
C GLU A 249 -8.44 10.94 36.20
N ASN A 250 -9.25 10.60 35.18
CA ASN A 250 -10.37 9.66 35.30
C ASN A 250 -9.99 8.25 34.82
N MET A 251 -8.76 7.81 35.06
CA MET A 251 -8.34 6.45 34.75
C MET A 251 -9.12 5.45 35.63
N PRO A 252 -9.80 4.46 35.03
CA PRO A 252 -10.50 3.45 35.82
C PRO A 252 -9.57 2.60 36.69
N TYR A 253 -10.04 2.15 37.85
CA TYR A 253 -9.23 1.33 38.77
C TYR A 253 -9.02 -0.12 38.34
N ASP A 254 -9.69 -0.59 37.28
CA ASP A 254 -9.73 -1.99 36.85
C ASP A 254 -8.73 -2.32 35.73
N VAL A 255 -7.81 -1.41 35.42
CA VAL A 255 -6.79 -1.59 34.39
C VAL A 255 -5.66 -2.47 34.91
N HIS A 256 -5.27 -3.46 34.12
CA HIS A 256 -4.17 -4.37 34.45
C HIS A 256 -3.14 -4.41 33.33
N LEU A 257 -1.87 -4.56 33.71
CA LEU A 257 -0.81 -5.00 32.82
C LEU A 257 -0.64 -6.50 32.96
N SER A 258 -1.04 -7.23 31.92
CA SER A 258 -1.04 -8.69 31.83
C SER A 258 0.12 -9.17 30.97
N MET A 259 0.52 -10.42 31.17
CA MET A 259 1.51 -11.10 30.33
C MET A 259 0.91 -12.35 29.69
N ARG A 260 1.21 -12.59 28.41
CA ARG A 260 0.81 -13.81 27.71
C ARG A 260 1.57 -15.03 28.21
N THR A 261 0.87 -16.15 28.32
CA THR A 261 1.49 -17.46 28.59
C THR A 261 2.20 -17.96 27.32
N PRO A 262 3.47 -18.38 27.40
CA PRO A 262 4.17 -18.98 26.27
C PRO A 262 3.45 -20.23 25.77
N ILE A 263 3.10 -20.23 24.48
CA ILE A 263 2.47 -21.35 23.78
C ILE A 263 3.11 -21.50 22.40
N THR A 264 2.94 -22.67 21.79
CA THR A 264 3.23 -22.80 20.35
C THR A 264 2.19 -21.99 19.58
N THR A 265 2.64 -21.07 18.72
CA THR A 265 1.74 -20.28 17.87
C THR A 265 1.78 -20.77 16.42
N MET A 266 0.89 -20.26 15.57
CA MET A 266 0.94 -20.59 14.14
C MET A 266 2.22 -20.09 13.44
N SER A 267 2.79 -18.98 13.91
CA SER A 267 3.92 -18.31 13.27
C SER A 267 5.26 -18.49 14.00
N GLY A 268 5.26 -19.18 15.15
CA GLY A 268 6.46 -19.33 15.97
C GLY A 268 6.40 -20.54 16.89
N SER A 269 7.59 -21.01 17.27
CA SER A 269 7.76 -22.08 18.24
C SER A 269 7.56 -21.60 19.67
N LEU A 270 7.29 -22.55 20.57
CA LEU A 270 7.26 -22.29 22.02
C LEU A 270 8.58 -21.67 22.50
N GLU A 271 9.73 -22.08 21.95
CA GLU A 271 11.05 -21.56 22.32
C GLU A 271 11.21 -20.07 21.94
N GLU A 272 10.76 -19.68 20.76
CA GLU A 272 10.79 -18.28 20.31
C GLU A 272 9.88 -17.40 21.17
N MET A 273 8.68 -17.89 21.50
CA MET A 273 7.78 -17.17 22.39
C MET A 273 8.33 -17.10 23.82
N GLN A 274 9.02 -18.16 24.30
CA GLN A 274 9.67 -18.14 25.60
C GLN A 274 10.79 -17.10 25.65
N LYS A 275 11.63 -16.96 24.61
CA LYS A 275 12.66 -15.90 24.54
C LYS A 275 12.06 -14.50 24.61
N SER A 276 10.96 -14.29 23.89
CA SER A 276 10.22 -13.02 23.93
C SER A 276 9.62 -12.78 25.31
N TYR A 277 9.08 -13.83 25.95
CA TYR A 277 8.57 -13.78 27.30
C TYR A 277 9.65 -13.42 28.31
N ASP A 278 10.81 -14.08 28.27
CA ASP A 278 11.90 -13.85 29.21
C ASP A 278 12.40 -12.39 29.12
N SER A 279 12.50 -11.87 27.90
CA SER A 279 12.87 -10.47 27.65
C SER A 279 11.81 -9.49 28.18
N ALA A 280 10.53 -9.74 27.90
CA ALA A 280 9.43 -8.93 28.39
C ALA A 280 9.27 -9.02 29.92
N PHE A 281 9.55 -10.17 30.53
CA PHE A 281 9.45 -10.39 31.97
C PHE A 281 10.44 -9.53 32.75
N ILE A 282 11.66 -9.33 32.23
CA ILE A 282 12.65 -8.42 32.84
C ILE A 282 12.08 -6.99 32.91
N VAL A 283 11.47 -6.51 31.83
CA VAL A 283 10.85 -5.17 31.79
C VAL A 283 9.64 -5.12 32.73
N PHE A 284 8.80 -6.15 32.71
CA PHE A 284 7.64 -6.27 33.60
C PHE A 284 8.05 -6.24 35.07
N GLU A 285 9.07 -7.01 35.46
CA GLU A 285 9.61 -7.02 36.83
C GLU A 285 10.09 -5.63 37.28
N ARG A 286 10.78 -4.89 36.40
CA ARG A 286 11.20 -3.51 36.69
C ARG A 286 9.99 -2.60 36.94
N ILE A 287 8.94 -2.71 36.13
CA ILE A 287 7.70 -1.95 36.29
C ILE A 287 7.03 -2.30 37.62
N VAL A 288 6.85 -3.60 37.92
CA VAL A 288 6.25 -4.06 39.18
C VAL A 288 7.01 -3.51 40.37
N ASN A 289 8.34 -3.67 40.39
CA ASN A 289 9.17 -3.23 41.50
C ASN A 289 9.14 -1.71 41.71
N ASP A 290 9.19 -0.92 40.64
CA ASP A 290 9.15 0.53 40.73
C ASP A 290 7.77 1.05 41.18
N LEU A 291 6.70 0.61 40.52
CA LEU A 291 5.35 1.09 40.82
C LEU A 291 4.94 0.72 42.25
N THR A 292 5.22 -0.50 42.69
CA THR A 292 4.86 -0.97 44.03
C THR A 292 5.64 -0.25 45.12
N LYS A 293 6.94 0.01 44.87
CA LYS A 293 7.79 0.81 45.76
C LYS A 293 7.29 2.26 45.86
N ARG A 294 7.05 2.91 44.72
CA ARG A 294 6.52 4.29 44.68
C ARG A 294 5.17 4.39 45.38
N ALA A 295 4.29 3.41 45.19
CA ALA A 295 2.99 3.38 45.85
C ALA A 295 3.12 3.29 47.38
N ALA A 296 4.07 2.51 47.88
CA ALA A 296 4.36 2.43 49.32
C ALA A 296 4.97 3.74 49.86
N GLU A 297 5.91 4.34 49.14
CA GLU A 297 6.55 5.61 49.53
C GLU A 297 5.58 6.79 49.56
N LEU A 298 4.67 6.85 48.59
CA LEU A 298 3.67 7.91 48.46
C LEU A 298 2.41 7.67 49.30
N ASN A 299 2.27 6.49 49.92
CA ASN A 299 1.01 6.03 50.50
C ASN A 299 -0.16 6.22 49.51
N ASP A 300 0.05 5.75 48.27
CA ASP A 300 -0.87 6.00 47.16
C ASP A 300 -2.28 5.43 47.49
N PRO A 301 -3.34 6.26 47.40
CA PRO A 301 -4.69 5.84 47.75
C PRO A 301 -5.35 4.93 46.69
N GLY A 302 -4.73 4.77 45.52
CA GLY A 302 -5.36 4.21 44.33
C GLY A 302 -6.32 5.19 43.66
N LEU A 303 -7.02 4.65 42.67
CA LEU A 303 -8.03 5.31 41.84
C LEU A 303 -9.43 4.96 42.35
N ASP A 304 -10.34 5.90 42.13
CA ASP A 304 -11.73 5.90 42.56
C ASP A 304 -12.70 5.95 41.37
N THR A 305 -12.18 6.06 40.14
CA THR A 305 -12.99 6.04 38.92
C THR A 305 -13.45 4.60 38.59
N PRO A 306 -14.76 4.34 38.45
CA PRO A 306 -15.28 3.03 38.13
C PRO A 306 -14.97 2.60 36.68
N PRO A 307 -15.07 1.29 36.37
CA PRO A 307 -14.90 0.75 35.03
C PRO A 307 -15.81 1.43 33.98
N ALA A 308 -15.28 1.63 32.77
CA ALA A 308 -15.99 2.30 31.68
C ALA A 308 -17.24 1.55 31.17
N SER A 309 -17.29 0.23 31.38
CA SER A 309 -18.52 -0.56 31.24
C SER A 309 -18.60 -1.52 32.44
N PRO A 310 -19.79 -1.75 33.03
CA PRO A 310 -19.89 -2.65 34.16
C PRO A 310 -19.59 -4.09 33.72
N PRO A 311 -18.70 -4.82 34.41
CA PRO A 311 -18.47 -6.22 34.13
C PRO A 311 -19.77 -7.00 34.36
N LYS A 312 -20.22 -7.76 33.36
CA LYS A 312 -21.33 -8.72 33.53
C LYS A 312 -20.83 -9.89 34.39
N ASN A 313 -20.76 -9.71 35.70
CA ASN A 313 -20.79 -10.88 36.56
C ASN A 313 -22.16 -11.54 36.47
N LEU A 314 -22.11 -12.84 36.24
CA LEU A 314 -23.15 -13.86 36.35
C LEU A 314 -24.36 -13.44 37.20
N THR A 315 -25.37 -12.83 36.60
CA THR A 315 -26.73 -12.80 37.15
C THR A 315 -27.69 -13.13 36.03
N ASN A 316 -27.97 -14.42 35.87
CA ASN A 316 -29.27 -14.93 35.42
C ASN A 316 -29.44 -16.33 36.00
N SER A 317 -29.62 -16.39 37.32
CA SER A 317 -30.23 -17.53 37.99
C SER A 317 -31.40 -17.03 38.85
N GLY A 318 -32.62 -17.29 38.38
CA GLY A 318 -33.88 -17.05 39.09
C GLY A 318 -34.34 -15.58 39.05
N THR A 319 -35.57 -15.22 38.74
CA THR A 319 -36.84 -15.96 38.78
C THR A 319 -37.81 -15.26 37.84
N ASP A 320 -38.19 -15.91 36.74
CA ASP A 320 -39.34 -15.48 35.94
C ASP A 320 -40.60 -16.16 36.51
N THR A 321 -41.18 -15.56 37.55
CA THR A 321 -42.57 -15.86 37.93
C THR A 321 -43.48 -14.89 37.21
N SER A 322 -43.65 -15.09 35.89
CA SER A 322 -44.79 -14.53 35.19
C SER A 322 -46.03 -15.32 35.58
N LYS A 323 -46.81 -14.79 36.52
CA LYS A 323 -48.20 -15.18 36.76
C LYS A 323 -48.98 -15.00 35.46
N THR A 324 -49.34 -16.09 34.80
CA THR A 324 -50.42 -16.12 33.81
C THR A 324 -51.72 -16.37 34.54
N ASP A 325 -52.36 -15.29 35.00
CA ASP A 325 -53.79 -15.26 35.25
C ASP A 325 -54.42 -14.44 34.13
N THR A 326 -55.08 -15.11 33.17
CA THR A 326 -56.43 -14.70 32.72
C THR A 326 -57.05 -15.70 31.73
N THR A 327 -58.08 -16.38 32.23
CA THR A 327 -59.40 -16.60 31.61
C THR A 327 -59.49 -17.29 30.24
N SER A 328 -59.91 -18.56 30.28
CA SER A 328 -60.76 -19.16 29.25
C SER A 328 -62.18 -19.32 29.81
N SER A 329 -63.15 -18.67 29.18
CA SER A 329 -64.59 -18.92 29.36
C SER A 329 -65.34 -18.51 28.09
N LYS A 330 -65.53 -19.49 27.20
CA LYS A 330 -66.76 -19.87 26.46
C LYS A 330 -66.45 -20.40 25.07
#